data_AF-A0A7S4BH74-F1
#
_entry.id   AF-A0A7S4BH74-F1
#
_cell.length_a   1.000
_cell.length_b   1.000
_cell.length_c   1.000
_cell.angle_alpha   90.00
_cell.angle_beta   90.00
_cell.angle_gamma   90.00
#
_symmetry.space_group_name_H-M   'P 1'
#
loop_
_entity.id
_entity.type
_entity.pdbx_description
1 polymer ?
#
loop_
_entity_poly.entity_id
_entity_poly.type
_entity_poly.pdbx_seq_one_letter_code
_entity_poly.pdbx_strand_id
1 'polypeptide(L)'
;MEHAAAALGNLAFDESNQVAIAAAGGILPLVQLVRCGTDVAKEKAAAGLGNLAVNDDNQVAIADAGGIAPLVEMVRCGTTTARQNAATALGNLAFNQDNKEAIIAAGYVDV
;
A
#
# COMPACT_ATOMS: atom_id res chain seq x y z
N MET A 1 -17.59 -0.52 6.89
CA MET A 1 -16.28 0.11 6.59
C MET A 1 -15.62 -0.53 5.38
N GLU A 2 -15.60 -1.86 5.29
CA GLU A 2 -15.00 -2.58 4.14
C GLU A 2 -15.60 -2.19 2.77
N HIS A 3 -16.91 -1.93 2.66
CA HIS A 3 -17.50 -1.56 1.36
C HIS A 3 -17.02 -0.20 0.82
N ALA A 4 -16.82 0.80 1.70
CA ALA A 4 -16.30 2.11 1.28
C ALA A 4 -14.84 2.00 0.87
N ALA A 5 -14.07 1.20 1.60
CA ALA A 5 -12.66 1.00 1.34
C ALA A 5 -12.44 0.12 0.10
N ALA A 6 -13.25 -0.92 -0.12
CA ALA A 6 -13.25 -1.73 -1.35
C ALA A 6 -13.66 -0.92 -2.59
N ALA A 7 -14.63 0.00 -2.46
CA ALA A 7 -14.94 0.96 -3.52
C ALA A 7 -13.75 1.89 -3.80
N LEU A 8 -13.05 2.34 -2.75
CA LEU A 8 -11.83 3.13 -2.88
C LEU A 8 -10.71 2.37 -3.58
N GLY A 9 -10.51 1.08 -3.27
CA GLY A 9 -9.55 0.22 -3.95
C GLY A 9 -9.88 0.00 -5.43
N ASN A 10 -11.17 -0.06 -5.79
CA ASN A 10 -11.59 -0.09 -7.19
C ASN A 10 -11.30 1.24 -7.90
N LEU A 11 -11.56 2.38 -7.24
CA LEU A 11 -11.30 3.70 -7.81
C LEU A 11 -9.80 4.00 -7.94
N ALA A 12 -8.97 3.48 -7.02
CA ALA A 12 -7.51 3.63 -7.05
C ALA A 12 -6.84 2.85 -8.21
N PHE A 13 -7.59 1.96 -8.87
CA PHE A 13 -7.14 1.28 -10.08
C PHE A 13 -7.09 2.23 -11.29
N ASP A 14 -7.90 3.29 -11.30
CA ASP A 14 -7.87 4.31 -12.34
C ASP A 14 -6.83 5.39 -11.98
N GLU A 15 -5.81 5.55 -12.83
CA GLU A 15 -4.73 6.54 -12.67
C GLU A 15 -5.24 7.96 -12.47
N SER A 16 -6.37 8.30 -13.05
CA SER A 16 -7.00 9.62 -12.97
C SER A 16 -7.50 9.95 -11.55
N ASN A 17 -7.80 8.93 -10.75
CA ASN A 17 -8.38 9.09 -9.41
C ASN A 17 -7.33 9.09 -8.30
N GLN A 18 -6.09 8.72 -8.59
CA GLN A 18 -5.04 8.50 -7.59
C GLN A 18 -4.71 9.77 -6.82
N VAL A 19 -4.46 10.88 -7.52
CA VAL A 19 -4.18 12.18 -6.88
C VAL A 19 -5.36 12.66 -6.04
N ALA A 20 -6.60 12.47 -6.53
CA ALA A 20 -7.81 12.86 -5.82
C ALA A 20 -8.04 11.99 -4.56
N ILE A 21 -7.74 10.70 -4.62
CA ILE A 21 -7.87 9.77 -3.48
C ILE A 21 -6.87 10.12 -2.37
N ALA A 22 -5.60 10.39 -2.71
CA ALA A 22 -4.62 10.84 -1.73
C ALA A 22 -5.03 12.18 -1.11
N ALA A 23 -5.41 13.16 -1.93
CA ALA A 23 -5.85 14.47 -1.46
C ALA A 23 -7.10 14.41 -0.56
N ALA A 24 -7.98 13.41 -0.76
CA ALA A 24 -9.16 13.18 0.05
C ALA A 24 -8.89 12.38 1.35
N GLY A 25 -7.63 12.07 1.67
CA GLY A 25 -7.28 11.30 2.87
C GLY A 25 -7.48 9.77 2.72
N GLY A 26 -7.46 9.27 1.48
CA GLY A 26 -7.69 7.85 1.16
C GLY A 26 -6.57 6.89 1.56
N ILE A 27 -5.37 7.39 1.91
CA ILE A 27 -4.20 6.57 2.24
C ILE A 27 -4.46 5.66 3.45
N LEU A 28 -4.96 6.21 4.56
CA LEU A 28 -5.21 5.43 5.77
C LEU A 28 -6.25 4.31 5.56
N PRO A 29 -7.41 4.56 4.92
CA PRO A 29 -8.33 3.49 4.51
C PRO A 29 -7.69 2.39 3.66
N LEU A 30 -6.82 2.74 2.71
CA LEU A 30 -6.12 1.75 1.89
C LEU A 30 -5.15 0.90 2.74
N VAL A 31 -4.39 1.52 3.65
CA VAL A 31 -3.53 0.78 4.58
C VAL A 31 -4.34 -0.18 5.46
N GLN A 32 -5.52 0.25 5.93
CA GLN A 32 -6.41 -0.63 6.69
C GLN A 32 -6.89 -1.83 5.86
N LEU A 33 -7.24 -1.63 4.59
CA LEU A 33 -7.62 -2.75 3.70
C LEU A 33 -6.50 -3.75 3.49
N VAL A 34 -5.26 -3.28 3.29
CA VAL A 34 -4.09 -4.18 3.16
C VAL A 34 -3.95 -5.07 4.39
N ARG A 35 -4.28 -4.55 5.59
CA ARG A 35 -4.25 -5.32 6.85
C ARG A 35 -5.40 -6.32 6.97
N CYS A 36 -6.64 -5.85 6.86
CA CYS A 36 -7.81 -6.63 7.31
C CYS A 36 -8.88 -6.89 6.23
N GLY A 37 -8.66 -6.50 4.97
CA GLY A 37 -9.61 -6.76 3.89
C GLY A 37 -9.62 -8.22 3.42
N THR A 38 -10.62 -8.57 2.61
CA THR A 38 -10.60 -9.77 1.76
C THR A 38 -9.38 -9.79 0.83
N ASP A 39 -8.99 -10.96 0.32
CA ASP A 39 -7.84 -11.10 -0.60
C ASP A 39 -7.92 -10.14 -1.79
N VAL A 40 -9.11 -10.03 -2.40
CA VAL A 40 -9.35 -9.09 -3.52
C VAL A 40 -9.21 -7.63 -3.07
N ALA A 41 -9.71 -7.28 -1.88
CA ALA A 41 -9.60 -5.91 -1.38
C ALA A 41 -8.14 -5.56 -1.02
N LYS A 42 -7.41 -6.52 -0.44
CA LYS A 42 -5.98 -6.45 -0.15
C LYS A 42 -5.15 -6.20 -1.42
N GLU A 43 -5.38 -7.00 -2.46
CA GLU A 43 -4.72 -6.86 -3.76
C GLU A 43 -4.93 -5.47 -4.38
N LYS A 44 -6.17 -4.99 -4.37
CA LYS A 44 -6.53 -3.68 -4.92
C LYS A 44 -5.97 -2.54 -4.09
N ALA A 45 -5.99 -2.68 -2.77
CA ALA A 45 -5.42 -1.68 -1.87
C ALA A 45 -3.90 -1.58 -2.03
N ALA A 46 -3.19 -2.70 -2.15
CA ALA A 46 -1.76 -2.71 -2.42
C ALA A 46 -1.41 -2.07 -3.76
N ALA A 47 -2.19 -2.35 -4.82
CA ALA A 47 -2.02 -1.69 -6.11
C ALA A 47 -2.24 -0.18 -6.01
N GLY A 48 -3.32 0.25 -5.34
CA GLY A 48 -3.60 1.66 -5.10
C GLY A 48 -2.48 2.38 -4.36
N LEU A 49 -1.97 1.78 -3.26
CA LEU A 49 -0.83 2.32 -2.53
C LEU A 49 0.43 2.40 -3.38
N GLY A 50 0.69 1.40 -4.23
CA GLY A 50 1.85 1.42 -5.13
C GLY A 50 1.79 2.55 -6.14
N ASN A 51 0.60 2.83 -6.68
CA ASN A 51 0.42 3.95 -7.59
C ASN A 51 0.57 5.31 -6.88
N LEU A 52 0.00 5.44 -5.67
CA LEU A 52 0.17 6.66 -4.86
C LEU A 52 1.63 6.94 -4.52
N ALA A 53 2.42 5.89 -4.24
CA ALA A 53 3.83 5.98 -3.88
C ALA A 53 4.76 6.46 -5.02
N VAL A 54 4.25 6.71 -6.23
CA VAL A 54 5.02 7.38 -7.29
C VAL A 54 5.33 8.84 -6.94
N ASN A 55 4.55 9.44 -6.04
CA ASN A 55 4.79 10.80 -5.53
C ASN A 55 5.48 10.78 -4.17
N ASP A 56 6.50 11.64 -3.99
CA ASP A 56 7.35 11.67 -2.79
C ASP A 56 6.59 11.97 -1.48
N ASP A 57 5.64 12.91 -1.50
CA ASP A 57 4.83 13.24 -0.30
C ASP A 57 3.96 12.06 0.11
N ASN A 58 3.41 11.34 -0.87
CA ASN A 58 2.63 10.13 -0.61
C ASN A 58 3.50 8.99 -0.10
N GLN A 59 4.77 8.88 -0.50
CA GLN A 59 5.66 7.86 0.03
C GLN A 59 5.79 8.00 1.55
N VAL A 60 6.01 9.23 2.03
CA VAL A 60 6.09 9.54 3.46
C VAL A 60 4.74 9.28 4.14
N ALA A 61 3.65 9.79 3.57
CA ALA A 61 2.31 9.63 4.15
C ALA A 61 1.87 8.16 4.28
N ILE A 62 2.23 7.29 3.33
CA ILE A 62 1.95 5.85 3.40
C ILE A 62 2.76 5.19 4.51
N ALA A 63 4.03 5.57 4.67
CA ALA A 63 4.88 5.04 5.74
C ALA A 63 4.39 5.48 7.12
N ASP A 64 4.04 6.76 7.29
CA ASP A 64 3.48 7.33 8.51
C ASP A 64 2.12 6.70 8.88
N ALA A 65 1.31 6.35 7.88
CA ALA A 65 0.08 5.59 8.08
C ALA A 65 0.33 4.12 8.48
N GLY A 66 1.59 3.68 8.51
CA GLY A 66 2.02 2.33 8.86
C GLY A 66 1.80 1.31 7.75
N GLY A 67 1.88 1.72 6.49
CA GLY A 67 1.66 0.88 5.31
C GLY A 67 2.76 -0.15 5.03
N ILE A 68 3.99 0.08 5.51
CA ILE A 68 5.15 -0.75 5.16
C ILE A 68 5.02 -2.19 5.67
N ALA A 69 4.79 -2.39 6.97
CA ALA A 69 4.76 -3.73 7.55
C ALA A 69 3.68 -4.65 6.94
N PRO A 70 2.43 -4.20 6.73
CA PRO A 70 1.40 -5.00 6.05
C PRO A 70 1.76 -5.36 4.60
N LEU A 71 2.44 -4.46 3.87
CA LEU A 71 2.90 -4.74 2.52
C LEU A 71 4.03 -5.78 2.51
N VAL A 72 4.96 -5.72 3.48
CA VAL A 72 6.01 -6.74 3.65
C VAL A 72 5.40 -8.10 3.97
N GLU A 73 4.43 -8.16 4.88
CA GLU A 73 3.70 -9.39 5.19
C GLU A 73 2.99 -9.95 3.96
N MET A 74 2.34 -9.07 3.18
CA MET A 74 1.66 -9.45 1.93
C MET A 74 2.62 -10.03 0.89
N VAL A 75 3.86 -9.54 0.78
CA VAL A 75 4.89 -10.16 -0.06
C VAL A 75 5.25 -11.57 0.41
N ARG A 76 5.19 -11.87 1.71
CA ARG A 76 5.51 -13.20 2.26
C ARG A 76 4.36 -14.19 2.09
N CYS A 77 3.13 -13.80 2.43
CA CYS A 77 2.01 -14.74 2.56
C CYS A 77 0.83 -14.50 1.62
N GLY A 78 0.89 -13.47 0.75
CA GLY A 78 -0.19 -13.15 -0.17
C GLY A 78 -0.31 -14.09 -1.37
N THR A 79 -1.39 -13.95 -2.14
CA THR A 79 -1.56 -14.55 -3.47
C THR A 79 -0.47 -14.07 -4.44
N THR A 80 -0.31 -14.72 -5.60
CA THR A 80 0.65 -14.26 -6.61
C THR A 80 0.46 -12.79 -6.98
N THR A 81 -0.79 -12.37 -7.20
CA THR A 81 -1.13 -10.98 -7.52
C THR A 81 -0.89 -10.05 -6.35
N ALA A 82 -1.28 -10.44 -5.13
CA ALA A 82 -1.06 -9.63 -3.93
C ALA A 82 0.44 -9.38 -3.69
N ARG A 83 1.27 -10.41 -3.85
CA ARG A 83 2.73 -10.30 -3.72
C ARG A 83 3.32 -9.35 -4.75
N GLN A 84 2.88 -9.45 -6.02
CA GLN A 84 3.36 -8.56 -7.07
C GLN A 84 2.99 -7.10 -6.78
N ASN A 85 1.72 -6.83 -6.47
CA ASN A 85 1.27 -5.47 -6.16
C ASN A 85 1.99 -4.89 -4.93
N ALA A 86 2.16 -5.70 -3.88
CA ALA A 86 2.87 -5.27 -2.68
C ALA A 86 4.36 -5.02 -2.94
N ALA A 87 5.02 -5.87 -3.74
CA ALA A 87 6.41 -5.67 -4.13
C ALA A 87 6.60 -4.39 -4.96
N THR A 88 5.68 -4.11 -5.90
CA THR A 88 5.67 -2.85 -6.65
C THR A 88 5.50 -1.65 -5.71
N ALA A 89 4.55 -1.73 -4.77
CA ALA A 89 4.35 -0.66 -3.81
C ALA A 89 5.57 -0.39 -2.93
N LEU A 90 6.20 -1.44 -2.40
CA LEU A 90 7.44 -1.34 -1.63
C LEU A 90 8.60 -0.79 -2.49
N GLY A 91 8.69 -1.19 -3.75
CA GLY A 91 9.68 -0.67 -4.70
C GLY A 91 9.56 0.84 -4.90
N ASN A 92 8.32 1.33 -5.03
CA ASN A 92 8.06 2.77 -5.15
C ASN A 92 8.33 3.50 -3.83
N LEU A 93 7.94 2.92 -2.69
CA LEU A 93 8.21 3.52 -1.37
C LEU A 93 9.71 3.63 -1.08
N ALA A 94 10.53 2.70 -1.59
CA ALA A 94 11.97 2.67 -1.38
C ALA A 94 12.76 3.75 -2.13
N PHE A 95 12.12 4.58 -2.97
CA PHE A 95 12.75 5.79 -3.51
C PHE A 95 13.01 6.83 -2.42
N ASN A 96 12.20 6.84 -1.35
CA ASN A 96 12.50 7.56 -0.13
C ASN A 96 13.49 6.75 0.75
N GLN A 97 14.57 7.39 1.19
CA GLN A 97 15.65 6.73 1.92
C GLN A 97 15.22 6.22 3.31
N ASP A 98 14.40 6.97 4.03
CA ASP A 98 13.90 6.56 5.36
C ASP A 98 12.97 5.35 5.23
N ASN A 99 12.09 5.38 4.21
CA ASN A 99 11.22 4.26 3.88
C ASN A 99 12.02 3.02 3.50
N LYS A 100 13.09 3.18 2.72
CA LYS A 100 13.97 2.06 2.34
C LYS A 100 14.55 1.38 3.58
N GLU A 101 15.03 2.15 4.56
CA GLU A 101 15.54 1.61 5.82
C GLU A 101 14.44 0.89 6.61
N ALA A 102 13.25 1.47 6.69
CA ALA A 102 12.09 0.85 7.34
C ALA A 102 11.65 -0.46 6.65
N ILE A 103 11.68 -0.52 5.32
CA ILE A 103 11.35 -1.73 4.54
C ILE A 103 12.37 -2.84 4.82
N ILE A 104 13.66 -2.48 4.82
CA ILE A 104 14.75 -3.41 5.14
C ILE A 104 14.58 -3.94 6.57
N ALA A 105 14.35 -3.06 7.55
CA ALA A 105 14.13 -3.46 8.93
C ALA A 105 12.93 -4.40 9.08
N ALA A 106 11.77 -4.05 8.50
CA ALA A 106 10.58 -4.90 8.51
C ALA A 106 10.82 -6.26 7.82
N GLY A 107 11.66 -6.27 6.79
CA GLY A 107 12.10 -7.48 6.09
C GLY A 107 12.94 -8.43 6.94
N TYR A 108 13.69 -7.91 7.92
CA TYR A 108 14.56 -8.68 8.81
C TYR A 108 13.89 -9.17 10.11
N VAL A 109 12.75 -8.59 10.51
CA VAL A 109 12.01 -9.07 11.70
C VAL A 109 11.30 -10.38 11.37
N ASP A 110 12.05 -11.48 11.45
CA ASP A 110 11.60 -12.86 11.64
C ASP A 110 12.69 -13.55 12.49
N VAL A 111 12.56 -13.47 13.82
CA VAL A 111 13.29 -14.30 14.82
C VAL A 111 12.32 -14.85 15.85
#